data_AF-A0A378BWV7-F1
#
_entry.id   AF-A0A378BWV7-F1
#
_cell.length_a   1.000
_cell.length_b   1.000
_cell.length_c   1.000
_cell.angle_alpha   90.00
_cell.angle_beta   90.00
_cell.angle_gamma   90.00
#
_symmetry.space_group_name_H-M   'P 1'
#
loop_
_entity.id
_entity.type
_entity.pdbx_description
1 polymer ?
#
loop_
_entity_poly.entity_id
_entity_poly.type
_entity_poly.pdbx_seq_one_letter_code
_entity_poly.pdbx_strand_id
1 'polypeptide(L)'
;MAMMESEIDLLQVEKRIRNRVKKQMEKSQREYYLNEQMKAIQKELGEMDDAPDENEALKRKIDAAKMPKEAKEKTEAELQKLKMMSPMSAEATVVRGYIDWMVQVPWNARSKVKKDLRQAPGDPRYRSLWPGAREGSHP
;
A
#
# COMPACT_ATOMS: atom_id res chain seq x y z
N MET A 1 -25.57 67.50 3.69
CA MET A 1 -24.53 66.72 4.38
C MET A 1 -24.81 65.21 4.27
N ALA A 2 -26.03 64.73 4.53
CA ALA A 2 -26.40 63.30 4.40
C ALA A 2 -26.17 62.67 3.00
N MET A 3 -26.31 63.43 1.91
CA MET A 3 -26.16 62.90 0.54
C MET A 3 -24.70 62.57 0.21
N MET A 4 -23.75 63.40 0.67
CA MET A 4 -22.31 63.15 0.49
C MET A 4 -21.84 61.95 1.33
N GLU A 5 -22.36 61.78 2.54
CA GLU A 5 -22.05 60.60 3.37
C GLU A 5 -22.51 59.30 2.68
N SER A 6 -23.68 59.31 2.03
CA SER A 6 -24.17 58.13 1.30
C SER A 6 -23.31 57.76 0.07
N GLU A 7 -22.79 58.76 -0.65
CA GLU A 7 -21.87 58.54 -1.78
C GLU A 7 -20.50 58.04 -1.32
N ILE A 8 -20.01 58.51 -0.17
CA ILE A 8 -18.78 58.01 0.44
C ILE A 8 -18.95 56.54 0.86
N ASP A 9 -20.07 56.17 1.45
CA ASP A 9 -20.36 54.77 1.81
C ASP A 9 -20.45 53.86 0.59
N LEU A 10 -21.10 54.32 -0.49
CA LEU A 10 -21.18 53.60 -1.76
C LEU A 10 -19.78 53.34 -2.34
N LEU A 11 -18.92 54.37 -2.38
CA LEU A 11 -17.54 54.25 -2.85
C LEU A 11 -16.71 53.30 -1.99
N GLN A 12 -16.90 53.29 -0.67
CA GLN A 12 -16.22 52.36 0.22
C GLN A 12 -16.68 50.91 0.01
N VAL A 13 -17.97 50.68 -0.24
CA VAL A 13 -18.51 49.35 -0.55
C VAL A 13 -17.95 48.86 -1.88
N GLU A 14 -17.95 49.70 -2.91
CA GLU A 14 -17.41 49.35 -4.23
C GLU A 14 -15.92 48.99 -4.16
N LYS A 15 -15.13 49.78 -3.41
CA LYS A 15 -13.70 49.50 -3.16
C LYS A 15 -13.50 48.18 -2.42
N ARG A 16 -14.36 47.87 -1.43
CA ARG A 16 -14.32 46.59 -0.71
C ARG A 16 -14.61 45.40 -1.63
N ILE A 17 -15.65 45.51 -2.47
CA ILE A 17 -16.02 44.48 -3.45
C ILE A 17 -14.86 44.25 -4.42
N ARG A 18 -14.32 45.32 -5.01
CA ARG A 18 -13.20 45.25 -5.96
C ARG A 18 -11.98 44.56 -5.37
N ASN A 19 -11.62 44.90 -4.13
CA ASN A 19 -10.50 44.28 -3.42
C ASN A 19 -10.75 42.79 -3.14
N ARG A 20 -11.99 42.40 -2.81
CA ARG A 20 -12.36 41.00 -2.57
C ARG A 20 -12.27 40.17 -3.85
N VAL A 21 -12.81 40.69 -4.96
CA VAL A 21 -12.74 40.03 -6.28
C VAL A 21 -11.29 39.88 -6.72
N LYS A 22 -10.46 40.92 -6.57
CA LYS A 22 -9.03 40.86 -6.91
C LYS A 22 -8.29 39.77 -6.12
N LYS A 23 -8.50 39.69 -4.80
CA LYS A 23 -7.91 38.64 -3.96
C LYS A 23 -8.36 37.24 -4.37
N GLN A 24 -9.63 37.07 -4.73
CA GLN A 24 -10.15 35.78 -5.19
C GLN A 24 -9.58 35.38 -6.55
N MET A 25 -9.43 36.33 -7.48
CA MET A 25 -8.78 36.10 -8.77
C MET A 25 -7.31 35.70 -8.60
N GLU A 26 -6.54 36.42 -7.76
CA GLU A 26 -5.14 36.10 -7.49
C GLU A 26 -4.97 34.70 -6.88
N LYS A 27 -5.87 34.32 -5.95
CA LYS A 27 -5.90 32.96 -5.39
C LYS A 27 -6.18 31.91 -6.46
N SER A 28 -7.19 32.14 -7.30
CA SER A 28 -7.59 31.18 -8.35
C SER A 28 -6.51 31.01 -9.42
N GLN A 29 -5.87 32.11 -9.84
CA GLN A 29 -4.73 32.05 -10.76
C GLN A 29 -3.53 31.33 -10.15
N ARG A 30 -3.23 31.57 -8.87
CA ARG A 30 -2.16 30.87 -8.15
C ARG A 30 -2.45 29.36 -8.08
N GLU A 31 -3.67 28.97 -7.72
CA GLU A 31 -4.07 27.55 -7.68
C GLU A 31 -4.01 26.91 -9.08
N TYR A 32 -4.49 27.60 -10.12
CA TYR A 32 -4.39 27.13 -11.50
C TYR A 32 -2.94 26.91 -11.93
N TYR A 33 -2.07 27.89 -11.67
CA TYR A 33 -0.65 27.82 -12.03
C TYR A 33 0.09 26.71 -11.28
N LEU A 34 -0.20 26.55 -9.98
CA LEU A 34 0.38 25.46 -9.18
C LEU A 34 -0.11 24.09 -9.67
N ASN A 35 -1.37 23.96 -10.06
CA ASN A 35 -1.89 22.72 -10.63
C ASN A 35 -1.26 22.37 -11.97
N GLU A 36 -1.07 23.35 -12.86
CA GLU A 36 -0.38 23.12 -14.13
C GLU A 36 1.10 22.79 -13.91
N GLN A 37 1.76 23.42 -12.94
CA GLN A 37 3.12 23.03 -12.54
C GLN A 37 3.16 21.60 -11.99
N MET A 38 2.20 21.21 -11.14
CA MET A 38 2.11 19.84 -10.64
C MET A 38 1.93 18.83 -11.77
N LYS A 39 1.07 19.12 -12.77
CA LYS A 39 0.92 18.27 -13.96
C LYS A 39 2.19 18.20 -14.80
N ALA A 40 2.87 19.33 -14.97
CA ALA A 40 4.15 19.37 -15.69
C ALA A 40 5.22 18.57 -14.95
N ILE A 41 5.31 18.70 -13.62
CA ILE A 41 6.21 17.91 -12.77
C ILE A 41 5.88 16.43 -12.88
N GLN A 42 4.60 16.03 -12.80
CA GLN A 42 4.16 14.63 -12.96
C GLN A 42 4.54 14.08 -14.35
N LYS A 43 4.44 14.92 -15.39
CA LYS A 43 4.83 14.56 -16.75
C LYS A 43 6.34 14.43 -16.93
N GLU A 44 7.12 15.34 -16.36
CA GLU A 44 8.60 15.31 -16.37
C GLU A 44 9.16 14.19 -15.49
N LEU A 45 8.48 13.83 -14.39
CA LEU A 45 8.82 12.68 -13.55
C LEU A 45 8.58 11.33 -14.27
N GLY A 46 7.93 11.32 -15.44
CA GLY A 46 7.91 10.15 -16.31
C GLY A 46 6.94 9.02 -15.91
N GLU A 47 5.84 9.33 -15.23
CA GLU A 47 4.80 8.34 -14.84
C GLU A 47 3.53 8.35 -15.73
N MET A 48 3.65 8.80 -16.97
CA MET A 48 2.72 8.46 -18.03
C MET A 48 3.61 7.89 -19.13
N ASP A 49 3.82 6.58 -19.29
CA ASP A 49 2.85 5.76 -20.03
C ASP A 49 3.14 4.23 -20.02
N ASP A 50 3.92 3.66 -19.08
CA ASP A 50 4.27 2.21 -19.17
C ASP A 50 4.40 1.44 -17.84
N ALA A 51 4.15 2.07 -16.70
CA ALA A 51 4.04 1.34 -15.45
C ALA A 51 2.58 0.88 -15.28
N PRO A 52 2.25 -0.43 -15.41
CA PRO A 52 0.92 -0.90 -15.03
C PRO A 52 0.64 -0.41 -13.61
N ASP A 53 -0.54 0.20 -13.39
CA ASP A 53 -0.99 0.68 -12.08
C ASP A 53 -0.58 -0.37 -11.04
N GLU A 54 0.41 -0.03 -10.21
CA GLU A 54 1.07 -0.97 -9.32
C GLU A 54 0.02 -1.67 -8.44
N ASN A 55 -1.06 -0.95 -8.13
CA ASN A 55 -2.22 -1.47 -7.42
C ASN A 55 -2.99 -2.52 -8.21
N GLU A 56 -3.15 -2.38 -9.52
CA GLU A 56 -3.71 -3.45 -10.37
C GLU A 56 -2.81 -4.67 -10.40
N ALA A 57 -1.50 -4.48 -10.51
CA ALA A 57 -0.55 -5.59 -10.51
C ALA A 57 -0.62 -6.36 -9.18
N LEU A 58 -0.67 -5.66 -8.04
CA LEU A 58 -0.87 -6.24 -6.71
C LEU A 58 -2.22 -6.96 -6.60
N LYS A 59 -3.30 -6.37 -7.13
CA LYS A 59 -4.62 -7.02 -7.14
C LYS A 59 -4.60 -8.36 -7.90
N ARG A 60 -4.00 -8.39 -9.09
CA ARG A 60 -3.86 -9.62 -9.89
C ARG A 60 -3.06 -10.70 -9.15
N LYS A 61 -1.99 -10.31 -8.44
CA LYS A 61 -1.20 -11.22 -7.60
C LYS A 61 -2.02 -11.81 -6.44
N ILE A 62 -2.82 -10.99 -5.76
CA ILE A 62 -3.71 -11.44 -4.67
C ILE A 62 -4.73 -12.46 -5.18
N ASP A 63 -5.35 -12.20 -6.33
CA ASP A 63 -6.30 -13.12 -6.95
C ASP A 63 -5.64 -14.44 -7.37
N ALA A 64 -4.40 -14.39 -7.86
CA ALA A 64 -3.63 -15.57 -8.26
C ALA A 64 -3.12 -16.43 -7.08
N ALA A 65 -2.90 -15.83 -5.91
CA ALA A 65 -2.32 -16.51 -4.74
C ALA A 65 -3.24 -17.59 -4.11
N LYS A 66 -4.52 -17.67 -4.53
CA LYS A 66 -5.51 -18.64 -4.03
C LYS A 66 -5.61 -18.67 -2.49
N MET A 67 -5.64 -17.47 -1.90
CA MET A 67 -5.76 -17.28 -0.46
C MET A 67 -7.11 -17.80 0.07
N PRO A 68 -7.17 -18.34 1.31
CA PRO A 68 -8.43 -18.57 2.02
C PRO A 68 -9.21 -17.26 2.17
N LYS A 69 -10.54 -17.35 2.27
CA LYS A 69 -11.44 -16.19 2.29
C LYS A 69 -11.03 -15.11 3.29
N GLU A 70 -10.74 -15.51 4.53
CA GLU A 70 -10.36 -14.57 5.60
C GLU A 70 -9.04 -13.83 5.31
N ALA A 71 -8.05 -14.53 4.73
CA ALA A 71 -6.77 -13.94 4.36
C ALA A 71 -6.91 -13.01 3.15
N LYS A 72 -7.75 -13.40 2.18
CA LYS A 72 -8.04 -12.58 1.01
C LYS A 72 -8.71 -11.26 1.40
N GLU A 73 -9.77 -11.32 2.21
CA GLU A 73 -10.51 -10.13 2.67
C GLU A 73 -9.60 -9.14 3.42
N LYS A 74 -8.73 -9.63 4.31
CA LYS A 74 -7.75 -8.78 5.01
C LYS A 74 -6.74 -8.15 4.04
N THR A 75 -6.23 -8.92 3.10
CA THR A 75 -5.23 -8.43 2.14
C THR A 75 -5.83 -7.40 1.17
N GLU A 76 -7.08 -7.60 0.75
CA GLU A 76 -7.82 -6.62 -0.05
C GLU A 76 -8.11 -5.33 0.73
N ALA A 77 -8.45 -5.43 2.01
CA ALA A 77 -8.64 -4.25 2.87
C ALA A 77 -7.36 -3.41 2.98
N GLU A 78 -6.20 -4.05 3.15
CA GLU A 78 -4.91 -3.34 3.17
C GLU A 78 -4.56 -2.74 1.79
N LEU A 79 -4.89 -3.42 0.69
CA LEU A 79 -4.73 -2.86 -0.67
C LEU A 79 -5.58 -1.60 -0.87
N GLN A 80 -6.81 -1.56 -0.35
CA GLN A 80 -7.65 -0.35 -0.41
C GLN A 80 -7.04 0.82 0.37
N LYS A 81 -6.42 0.54 1.53
CA LYS A 81 -5.70 1.57 2.29
C LYS A 81 -4.48 2.08 1.51
N LEU A 82 -3.72 1.18 0.89
CA LEU A 82 -2.54 1.55 0.08
C LEU A 82 -2.90 2.51 -1.05
N LYS A 83 -4.04 2.31 -1.72
CA LYS A 83 -4.53 3.21 -2.79
C LYS A 83 -4.81 4.65 -2.33
N MET A 84 -5.13 4.83 -1.05
CA MET A 84 -5.41 6.14 -0.47
C MET A 84 -4.15 6.81 0.10
N MET A 85 -3.02 6.10 0.17
CA MET A 85 -1.75 6.59 0.69
C MET A 85 -0.88 7.19 -0.40
N SER A 86 -0.01 8.13 -0.03
CA SER A 86 1.06 8.58 -0.92
C SER A 86 2.08 7.46 -1.14
N PRO A 87 2.44 7.11 -2.39
CA PRO A 87 3.32 5.99 -2.71
C PRO A 87 4.74 6.15 -2.16
N MET A 88 5.16 7.37 -1.82
CA MET A 88 6.46 7.69 -1.19
C MET A 88 6.43 7.68 0.34
N SER A 89 5.27 7.46 0.97
CA SER A 89 5.16 7.41 2.43
C SER A 89 5.83 6.15 2.99
N ALA A 90 6.47 6.28 4.16
CA ALA A 90 7.01 5.14 4.90
C ALA A 90 5.93 4.09 5.24
N GLU A 91 4.69 4.54 5.49
CA GLU A 91 3.56 3.65 5.77
C GLU A 91 3.14 2.84 4.54
N ALA A 92 3.18 3.45 3.35
CA ALA A 92 2.87 2.76 2.10
C ALA A 92 3.86 1.62 1.83
N THR A 93 5.15 1.83 2.14
CA THR A 93 6.18 0.79 2.04
C THR A 93 5.90 -0.40 2.95
N VAL A 94 5.45 -0.16 4.18
CA VAL A 94 5.11 -1.24 5.14
C VAL A 94 3.90 -2.05 4.64
N VAL A 95 2.85 -1.37 4.18
CA VAL A 95 1.64 -2.03 3.66
C VAL A 95 1.93 -2.82 2.39
N ARG A 96 2.72 -2.25 1.45
CA ARG A 96 3.17 -2.95 0.25
C ARG A 96 3.95 -4.21 0.62
N GLY A 97 4.88 -4.10 1.56
CA GLY A 97 5.60 -5.25 2.09
C GLY A 97 4.65 -6.32 2.62
N TYR A 98 3.70 -5.96 3.49
CA TYR A 98 2.71 -6.90 4.02
C TYR A 98 1.94 -7.65 2.92
N ILE A 99 1.47 -6.92 1.89
CA ILE A 99 0.75 -7.53 0.76
C ILE A 99 1.66 -8.51 0.00
N ASP A 100 2.92 -8.14 -0.25
CA ASP A 100 3.89 -9.04 -0.90
C ASP A 100 4.15 -10.30 -0.08
N TRP A 101 4.31 -10.18 1.24
CA TRP A 101 4.43 -11.33 2.13
C TRP A 101 3.22 -12.25 2.01
N MET A 102 2.00 -11.70 2.06
CA MET A 102 0.77 -12.48 1.95
C MET A 102 0.65 -13.22 0.61
N VAL A 103 1.09 -12.62 -0.49
CA VAL A 103 1.11 -13.25 -1.81
C VAL A 103 2.15 -14.39 -1.90
N GLN A 104 3.31 -14.22 -1.27
CA GLN A 104 4.39 -15.21 -1.32
C GLN A 104 4.10 -16.48 -0.50
N VAL A 105 3.18 -16.40 0.47
CA VAL A 105 2.80 -17.58 1.27
C VAL A 105 2.13 -18.64 0.37
N PRO A 106 2.60 -19.90 0.39
CA PRO A 106 2.01 -20.97 -0.42
C PRO A 106 0.71 -21.50 0.19
N TRP A 107 -0.40 -20.77 0.05
CA TRP A 107 -1.70 -21.11 0.64
C TRP A 107 -2.25 -22.48 0.21
N ASN A 108 -1.98 -22.89 -1.03
CA ASN A 108 -2.51 -24.13 -1.60
C ASN A 108 -1.42 -25.13 -2.03
N ALA A 109 -0.14 -24.86 -1.73
CA ALA A 109 0.95 -25.79 -2.03
C ALA A 109 1.34 -26.54 -0.76
N ARG A 110 1.08 -27.85 -0.75
CA ARG A 110 1.58 -28.77 0.29
C ARG A 110 2.65 -29.65 -0.30
N SER A 111 3.77 -29.80 0.41
CA SER A 111 4.80 -30.77 0.05
C SER A 111 4.27 -32.20 0.29
N LYS A 112 4.64 -33.11 -0.61
CA LYS A 112 4.24 -34.52 -0.51
C LYS A 112 4.97 -35.14 0.68
N VAL A 113 4.24 -35.39 1.76
CA VAL A 113 4.79 -36.03 2.96
C VAL A 113 5.14 -37.48 2.64
N LYS A 114 6.43 -37.83 2.67
CA LYS A 114 6.88 -39.23 2.65
C LYS A 114 6.64 -39.83 4.04
N LYS A 115 5.52 -40.55 4.20
CA LYS A 115 5.21 -41.35 5.40
C LYS A 115 5.84 -42.75 5.30
N ASP A 116 7.14 -42.84 5.03
CA ASP A 116 7.82 -44.14 5.04
C ASP A 116 8.58 -44.32 6.35
N LEU A 117 7.90 -44.90 7.34
CA LEU A 117 8.49 -45.31 8.63
C LEU A 117 9.54 -46.43 8.48
N ARG A 118 9.69 -47.04 7.29
CA ARG A 118 10.73 -48.03 7.00
C ARG A 118 12.02 -47.41 6.43
N GLN A 119 11.98 -46.13 6.08
CA GLN A 119 13.14 -45.29 5.72
C GLN A 119 13.47 -44.29 6.82
N ALA A 120 13.25 -44.64 8.09
CA ALA A 120 14.11 -44.14 9.15
C ALA A 120 15.28 -45.13 9.27
N PRO A 121 16.33 -45.05 8.42
CA PRO A 121 17.56 -45.73 8.75
C PRO A 121 18.00 -45.13 10.08
N GLY A 122 18.14 -45.98 11.09
CA GLY A 122 18.91 -45.63 12.27
C GLY A 122 20.25 -45.14 11.76
N ASP A 123 20.42 -43.82 11.76
CA ASP A 123 21.62 -43.16 11.27
C ASP A 123 22.78 -43.81 12.03
N PRO A 124 23.75 -44.43 11.33
CA PRO A 124 24.86 -45.15 11.96
C PRO A 124 25.65 -44.29 12.96
N ARG A 125 25.52 -42.96 12.88
CA ARG A 125 26.11 -42.00 13.82
C ARG A 125 25.46 -41.99 15.21
N TYR A 126 24.23 -42.50 15.37
CA TYR A 126 23.56 -42.61 16.68
C TYR A 126 23.86 -43.94 17.39
N ARG A 127 24.36 -44.95 16.67
CA ARG A 127 24.69 -46.26 17.24
C ARG A 127 25.93 -46.24 18.13
N SER A 128 26.80 -45.24 17.98
CA SER A 128 27.98 -45.02 18.84
C SER A 128 27.67 -44.19 20.10
N LEU A 129 26.50 -43.54 20.19
CA LEU A 129 26.14 -42.64 21.29
C LEU A 129 25.35 -43.34 22.42
N TRP A 130 24.91 -44.58 22.23
CA TRP A 130 24.16 -45.32 23.27
C TRP A 130 24.62 -46.79 23.39
N PRO A 131 25.72 -47.07 24.10
CA PRO A 131 26.24 -48.43 24.29
C PRO A 131 25.44 -49.29 25.29
N GLY A 132 24.28 -48.82 25.77
CA GLY A 132 23.50 -49.47 26.84
C GLY A 132 22.22 -50.20 26.43
N ALA A 133 21.82 -50.19 25.15
CA ALA A 133 20.55 -50.79 24.71
C ALA A 133 20.63 -52.30 24.40
N ARG A 134 21.59 -53.01 25.02
CA ARG A 134 21.73 -54.47 24.92
C ARG A 134 21.80 -55.10 26.32
N GLU A 135 20.81 -54.82 27.16
CA GLU A 135 20.51 -55.70 28.30
C GLU A 135 19.07 -55.44 28.73
N GLY A 136 18.26 -56.50 28.66
CA GLY A 136 16.81 -56.42 28.83
C GLY A 136 16.04 -57.50 28.07
N SER A 137 16.67 -58.63 27.76
CA SER A 137 15.92 -59.88 27.65
C SER A 137 15.57 -60.31 29.06
N HIS A 138 14.28 -60.53 29.35
CA HIS A 138 13.73 -61.59 30.19
C HIS A 138 12.23 -61.34 30.41
N PRO A 139 11.41 -62.37 30.68
CA PRO A 139 11.60 -63.82 30.56
C PRO A 139 10.78 -64.45 29.43
#